data_AF-A0A923D8K4-F1
#
_entry.id   AF-A0A923D8K4-F1
#
_cell.length_a   1.000
_cell.length_b   1.000
_cell.length_c   1.000
_cell.angle_alpha   90.00
_cell.angle_beta   90.00
_cell.angle_gamma   90.00
#
_symmetry.space_group_name_H-M   'P 1'
#
loop_
_entity.id
_entity.type
_entity.pdbx_description
1 polymer ?
#
loop_
_entity_poly.entity_id
_entity_poly.type
_entity_poly.pdbx_seq_one_letter_code
_entity_poly.pdbx_strand_id
1 'polypeptide(L)' 'MVWACEHLTENPLEINTTDRIQLLRIPGIGPVSAKRILQSRRQHPIKEAGALRAFGIPLERTLPFILINGKRPDRQPQLL' A
#
# COMPACT_ATOMS: atom_id res chain seq x y z
N MET A 1 -2.14 14.88 -6.44
CA MET A 1 -2.36 13.74 -7.36
C MET A 1 -1.18 13.54 -8.33
N VAL A 2 -0.53 14.61 -8.81
CA VAL A 2 0.54 14.52 -9.83
C VAL A 2 1.83 13.83 -9.35
N TRP A 3 2.27 14.08 -8.10
CA TRP A 3 3.54 13.55 -7.58
C TRP A 3 3.63 12.00 -7.49
N ALA A 4 2.52 11.33 -7.16
CA ALA A 4 2.53 9.87 -7.01
C ALA A 4 2.60 9.15 -8.37
N CYS A 5 1.89 9.65 -9.37
CA CYS A 5 1.88 9.04 -10.70
C CYS A 5 3.22 9.17 -11.41
N GLU A 6 3.95 10.28 -11.23
CA GLU A 6 5.24 10.48 -11.88
C GLU A 6 6.40 9.77 -11.17
N HIS A 7 6.40 9.72 -9.83
CA HIS A 7 7.58 9.22 -9.10
C HIS A 7 7.40 7.83 -8.47
N LEU A 8 6.19 7.46 -8.02
CA LEU A 8 5.97 6.20 -7.31
C LEU A 8 5.62 5.03 -8.24
N THR A 9 5.24 5.31 -9.49
CA THR A 9 5.01 4.27 -10.51
C THR A 9 6.31 3.58 -10.92
N GLU A 10 7.39 4.36 -11.03
CA GLU A 10 8.73 3.86 -11.36
C GLU A 10 9.47 3.34 -10.12
N ASN A 11 9.22 3.94 -8.95
CA ASN A 11 9.82 3.52 -7.69
C ASN A 11 8.75 3.23 -6.61
N PRO A 12 8.12 2.04 -6.65
CA PRO A 12 7.06 1.68 -5.71
C PRO A 12 7.60 1.54 -4.28
N LEU A 13 6.76 1.88 -3.30
CA LEU A 13 7.16 1.92 -1.88
C LEU A 13 6.85 0.62 -1.16
N GLU A 14 7.82 0.11 -0.39
CA GLU A 14 7.58 -1.07 0.46
C GLU A 14 6.71 -0.71 1.67
N ILE A 15 5.52 -1.32 1.73
CA ILE A 15 4.50 -0.98 2.74
C ILE A 15 4.94 -1.31 4.17
N ASN A 16 5.80 -2.31 4.32
CA ASN A 16 6.30 -2.75 5.63
C ASN A 16 7.42 -1.85 6.17
N THR A 17 8.09 -1.05 5.34
CA THR A 17 9.23 -0.22 5.76
C THR A 17 8.98 1.28 5.62
N THR A 18 8.15 1.70 4.67
CA THR A 18 7.92 3.12 4.32
C THR A 18 7.34 3.95 5.48
N ASP A 19 7.66 5.24 5.57
CA ASP A 19 7.19 6.09 6.66
C ASP A 19 5.75 6.58 6.49
N ARG A 20 5.15 7.08 7.58
CA ARG A 20 3.79 7.65 7.56
C ARG A 20 3.59 8.70 6.47
N ILE A 21 4.56 9.57 6.26
CA ILE A 21 4.47 10.65 5.26
C ILE A 21 4.43 10.05 3.86
N GLN A 22 5.25 9.04 3.58
CA GLN A 22 5.26 8.38 2.29
C GLN A 22 3.97 7.58 2.05
N LEU A 23 3.43 6.91 3.07
CA LEU A 23 2.11 6.26 3.01
C LEU A 23 1.01 7.23 2.57
N LEU A 24 0.98 8.44 3.13
CA LEU A 24 0.00 9.47 2.79
C LEU A 24 0.12 10.01 1.36
N ARG A 25 1.26 9.78 0.69
CA ARG A 25 1.46 10.16 -0.71
C ARG A 25 0.88 9.11 -1.67
N ILE A 26 0.60 7.89 -1.19
CA ILE A 26 0.03 6.83 -2.00
C ILE A 26 -1.48 7.08 -2.19
N PRO A 27 -1.99 7.14 -3.43
CA PRO A 27 -3.42 7.29 -3.68
C PRO A 27 -4.24 6.21 -2.99
N GLY A 28 -5.28 6.61 -2.25
CA GLY A 28 -6.16 5.68 -1.52
C GLY A 28 -5.72 5.39 -0.08
N ILE A 29 -4.53 5.82 0.36
CA ILE A 29 -4.09 5.69 1.74
C ILE A 29 -4.29 7.02 2.49
N GLY A 30 -5.29 7.06 3.36
CA GLY A 30 -5.54 8.19 4.26
C GLY A 30 -4.85 8.05 5.63
N PRO A 31 -4.96 9.07 6.51
CA PRO A 31 -4.35 9.06 7.85
C PRO A 31 -4.76 7.87 8.72
N VAL A 32 -6.02 7.44 8.62
CA VAL A 32 -6.55 6.29 9.36
C VAL A 32 -5.93 4.99 8.86
N SER A 33 -5.95 4.76 7.55
CA SER A 33 -5.38 3.57 6.92
C SER A 33 -3.86 3.51 7.10
N ALA A 34 -3.15 4.64 6.99
CA ALA A 34 -1.73 4.72 7.28
C ALA A 34 -1.42 4.33 8.74
N LYS A 35 -2.22 4.80 9.71
CA LYS A 35 -2.07 4.39 11.12
C LYS A 35 -2.27 2.88 11.29
N ARG A 36 -3.27 2.29 10.62
CA ARG A 36 -3.52 0.84 10.65
C ARG A 36 -2.36 0.04 10.06
N ILE A 37 -1.79 0.47 8.94
CA ILE A 37 -0.59 -0.15 8.35
C ILE A 37 0.59 -0.12 9.34
N LEU A 38 0.87 1.06 9.90
CA LEU A 38 1.98 1.24 10.85
C LEU A 38 1.82 0.37 12.10
N GLN A 39 0.59 0.22 12.59
CA GLN A 39 0.30 -0.64 13.74
C GLN A 39 0.41 -2.12 13.36
N SER A 40 -0.18 -2.52 12.22
CA SER A 40 -0.19 -3.90 11.76
C SER A 40 1.23 -4.41 11.54
N ARG A 41 2.06 -3.70 10.78
CA ARG A 41 3.43 -4.14 10.46
C ARG A 41 4.36 -4.27 11.67
N ARG A 42 4.07 -3.55 12.77
CA ARG A 42 4.80 -3.68 14.04
C ARG A 42 4.50 -5.01 14.74
N GLN A 43 3.30 -5.55 14.55
CA GLN A 43 2.90 -6.83 15.12
C GLN A 43 3.21 -7.98 14.15
N HIS A 44 2.76 -7.85 12.90
CA HIS A 44 2.95 -8.83 11.84
C HIS A 44 3.17 -8.12 10.49
N PRO A 45 4.20 -8.48 9.72
CA PRO A 45 4.39 -7.91 8.40
C PRO A 45 3.19 -8.21 7.50
N ILE A 46 2.79 -7.21 6.71
CA ILE A 46 1.74 -7.36 5.70
C ILE A 46 2.31 -8.28 4.62
N LYS A 47 1.62 -9.39 4.35
CA LYS A 47 2.03 -10.40 3.36
C LYS A 47 1.22 -10.35 2.08
N GLU A 48 -0.03 -9.94 2.17
CA GLU A 48 -1.00 -10.02 1.08
C GLU A 48 -1.73 -8.70 0.89
N ALA A 49 -2.01 -8.36 -0.36
CA ALA A 49 -2.78 -7.17 -0.71
C ALA A 49 -4.21 -7.19 -0.14
N GLY A 50 -4.80 -8.38 0.05
CA GLY A 50 -6.13 -8.53 0.66
C GLY A 50 -6.23 -7.88 2.05
N ALA A 51 -5.14 -7.88 2.83
CA ALA A 51 -5.10 -7.21 4.13
C ALA A 51 -5.32 -5.68 4.03
N LEU A 52 -4.95 -5.06 2.91
CA LEU A 52 -5.14 -3.63 2.68
C LEU A 52 -6.63 -3.29 2.51
N ARG A 53 -7.45 -4.21 1.96
CA ARG A 53 -8.92 -4.03 1.92
C ARG A 53 -9.51 -3.98 3.32
N ALA A 54 -9.01 -4.82 4.25
CA ALA A 54 -9.43 -4.78 5.64
C ALA A 54 -9.09 -3.44 6.33
N PHE A 55 -8.07 -2.74 5.85
CA PHE A 55 -7.72 -1.39 6.31
C PHE A 55 -8.53 -0.27 5.62
N GLY A 56 -9.42 -0.60 4.68
CA GLY A 56 -10.22 0.33 3.89
C GLY A 56 -9.46 0.96 2.72
N ILE A 57 -8.39 0.32 2.26
CA ILE A 57 -7.53 0.83 1.18
C ILE A 57 -8.00 0.22 -0.16
N PRO A 58 -8.31 1.03 -1.18
CA PRO A 58 -8.69 0.54 -2.50
C PRO A 58 -7.47 -0.03 -3.24
N LEU A 59 -7.47 -1.35 -3.48
CA LEU A 59 -6.33 -2.04 -4.08
C LEU A 59 -6.00 -1.52 -5.48
N GLU A 60 -7.00 -1.42 -6.35
CA GLU A 60 -6.88 -0.98 -7.74
C GLU A 60 -6.09 0.33 -7.92
N ARG A 61 -6.21 1.26 -6.98
CA ARG A 61 -5.51 2.55 -7.01
C ARG A 61 -4.19 2.55 -6.25
N THR A 62 -3.97 1.58 -5.37
CA THR A 62 -2.81 1.54 -4.46
C THR A 62 -1.73 0.58 -4.96
N LEU A 63 -2.12 -0.58 -5.50
CA LEU A 63 -1.22 -1.65 -5.93
C LEU A 63 -0.11 -1.20 -6.89
N PRO A 64 -0.34 -0.29 -7.86
CA PRO A 64 0.73 0.16 -8.75
C PRO A 64 1.88 0.90 -8.04
N PHE A 65 1.65 1.42 -6.84
CA PHE A 65 2.58 2.32 -6.13
C PHE A 65 3.27 1.65 -4.94
N ILE A 66 3.00 0.36 -4.67
CA ILE A 66 3.49 -0.32 -3.48
C ILE A 66 4.17 -1.65 -3.79
N LEU A 67 5.06 -2.03 -2.87
CA LEU A 67 5.62 -3.37 -2.74
C LEU A 67 5.15 -3.98 -1.41
N ILE A 68 5.03 -5.30 -1.43
CA ILE A 68 4.78 -6.11 -0.24
C ILE A 68 5.90 -7.15 -0.15
N ASN A 69 6.78 -7.00 0.85
CA ASN A 69 7.98 -7.82 1.04
C ASN A 69 8.87 -7.89 -0.22
N GLY A 70 9.09 -6.74 -0.86
CA GLY A 70 9.92 -6.59 -2.06
C GLY A 70 9.28 -7.10 -3.35
N LYS A 71 8.03 -7.59 -3.30
CA LYS A 71 7.29 -8.06 -4.46
C LYS A 71 6.18 -7.10 -4.82
N ARG A 72 5.95 -6.90 -6.12
CA ARG A 72 4.73 -6.26 -6.58
C ARG A 72 3.57 -7.20 -6.25
N PRO A 73 2.58 -6.76 -5.45
CA PRO A 73 1.45 -7.61 -5.18
C PRO A 73 0.75 -7.95 -6.49
N ASP A 74 0.58 -9.24 -6.77
CA ASP A 74 -0.22 -9.69 -7.89
C ASP A 74 -1.58 -9.00 -7.83
N ARG A 75 -2.02 -8.48 -8.98
CA ARG A 75 -3.37 -7.96 -9.16
C ARG A 75 -4.28 -9.19 -9.04
N GLN A 76 -4.61 -9.59 -7.82
CA GLN A 76 -5.46 -10.74 -7.56
C GLN A 76 -6.70 -10.52 -8.43
N PRO A 77 -6.92 -11.35 -9.47
CA PRO A 77 -8.16 -11.26 -10.21
C PRO A 77 -9.24 -11.48 -9.16
N GLN A 78 -10.19 -10.57 -9.14
CA GLN A 78 -11.40 -10.67 -8.34
C GLN A 78 -11.88 -12.12 -8.45
N LEU A 79 -11.84 -12.87 -7.34
CA LEU A 79 -12.44 -14.20 -7.28
C LEU A 79 -13.89 -14.01 -7.74
N LEU A 80 -14.16 -14.54 -8.94
CA LEU A 80 -15.52 -14.74 -9.47
C LEU A 80 -16.29 -15.64 -8.51
#